data_AF-A0AAD9K5Z7-F1
#
_entry.id   AF-A0AAD9K5Z7-F1
#
_cell.length_a   1.000
_cell.length_b   1.000
_cell.length_c   1.000
_cell.angle_alpha   90.00
_cell.angle_beta   90.00
_cell.angle_gamma   90.00
#
_symmetry.space_group_name_H-M   'P 1'
#
loop_
_entity.id
_entity.type
_entity.pdbx_description
1 polymer ?
#
loop_
_entity_poly.entity_id
_entity_poly.type
_entity_poly.pdbx_seq_one_letter_code
_entity_poly.pdbx_strand_id
1 'polypeptide(L)'
;MLTLPSCVTCHVVGRSRLEILDTSHGILQHVTGNNMKYPQLRFLNLSHNNLGLAGSDFGETFIHLIRLEDINLSHNKLRSISPVAFQRCTRLRRLNLANNELTQFDLNIRHMTMLEYIDLSENRLFRLSSVFTSKMDEQFQTQTSEVNLRGNVLVCNCESVLFVRWVASTKVLLTDRDKLICLYGDRRDVSVTGIAINELEVGCDVTINQLIVFVPVIVAVVLVSIMTWLVRYHRWYIKYHLTLCWKVEGATTTHDQVLYFMHSANPRDQEGGVARISRWVCTRLLPRAEDEWGLRLYVGDRDDLGGASKIHNFVRGFQSSDKVVVCLTREFIDDSDCMNYLATALDSSKPLSKYIFVLFDDIQPTSVPRRLRQLLLPDSPSIQMSWDSVKDEGESAHDTFWRRMRDALMHDPDQERCRRRFDTIPLLVSIHDNNMSQQQEYQKISFAHSNV
;
A
#
# COMPACT_ATOMS: atom_id res chain seq x y z
N MET A 1 -74.26 12.95 -13.19
CA MET A 1 -73.83 11.60 -12.77
C MET A 1 -74.04 10.67 -13.94
N LEU A 2 -72.97 10.17 -14.54
CA LEU A 2 -73.02 9.17 -15.61
C LEU A 2 -72.24 7.96 -15.09
N THR A 3 -72.95 6.91 -14.69
CA THR A 3 -72.35 5.59 -14.49
C THR A 3 -72.02 5.04 -15.89
N LEU A 4 -70.73 5.02 -16.24
CA LEU A 4 -70.27 4.58 -17.56
C LEU A 4 -69.66 3.17 -17.49
N PRO A 5 -69.90 2.32 -18.51
CA PRO A 5 -69.37 0.97 -18.58
C PRO A 5 -67.87 0.98 -18.92
N SER A 6 -67.11 0.09 -18.27
CA SER A 6 -65.86 -0.61 -18.65
C SER A 6 -64.69 0.12 -19.35
N CYS A 7 -64.80 1.38 -19.78
CA CYS A 7 -63.77 2.09 -20.51
C CYS A 7 -63.95 3.62 -20.40
N VAL A 8 -62.94 4.32 -19.88
CA VAL A 8 -62.84 5.80 -19.87
C VAL A 8 -62.86 6.38 -21.30
N THR A 9 -62.64 5.55 -22.33
CA THR A 9 -62.45 5.95 -23.72
C THR A 9 -63.73 6.22 -24.52
N CYS A 10 -64.91 5.72 -24.13
CA CYS A 10 -66.09 5.81 -25.01
C CYS A 10 -66.99 7.05 -24.82
N HIS A 11 -66.75 7.92 -23.83
CA HIS A 11 -67.67 9.05 -23.58
C HIS A 11 -67.05 10.43 -23.29
N VAL A 12 -65.71 10.55 -23.22
CA VAL A 12 -65.06 11.79 -22.75
C VAL A 12 -64.08 12.40 -23.75
N VAL A 13 -63.79 11.72 -24.87
CA VAL A 13 -62.97 12.26 -25.96
C VAL A 13 -63.65 13.50 -26.55
N GLY A 14 -63.04 14.69 -26.39
CA GLY A 14 -63.52 15.96 -26.95
C GLY A 14 -63.94 17.04 -25.95
N ARG A 15 -63.93 16.79 -24.63
CA ARG A 15 -64.30 17.80 -23.61
C ARG A 15 -63.07 18.58 -23.10
N SER A 16 -62.59 19.54 -23.87
CA SER A 16 -61.44 20.39 -23.52
C SER A 16 -61.66 21.32 -22.31
N ARG A 17 -62.91 21.46 -21.84
CA ARG A 17 -63.31 22.27 -20.68
C ARG A 17 -63.69 21.44 -19.45
N LEU A 18 -63.40 20.15 -19.44
CA LEU A 18 -63.76 19.30 -18.32
C LEU A 18 -62.95 19.68 -17.08
N GLU A 19 -63.63 20.17 -16.04
CA GLU A 19 -63.01 20.56 -14.76
C GLU A 19 -63.15 19.48 -13.68
N ILE A 20 -64.22 18.68 -13.74
CA ILE A 20 -64.53 17.64 -12.77
C ILE A 20 -64.77 16.34 -13.53
N LEU A 21 -64.03 15.29 -13.18
CA LEU A 21 -64.19 13.94 -13.71
C LEU A 21 -64.32 12.98 -12.54
N ASP A 22 -65.47 12.33 -12.42
CA ASP A 22 -65.71 11.25 -11.48
C ASP A 22 -66.00 9.97 -12.24
N THR A 23 -65.11 9.00 -12.07
CA THR A 23 -65.22 7.63 -12.56
C THR A 23 -64.93 6.63 -11.43
N SER A 24 -65.31 6.99 -10.20
CA SER A 24 -65.18 6.12 -9.04
C SER A 24 -66.16 4.94 -9.07
N HIS A 25 -65.93 3.94 -8.21
CA HIS A 25 -66.78 2.75 -8.07
C HIS A 25 -66.97 1.99 -9.40
N GLY A 26 -65.90 1.88 -10.16
CA GLY A 26 -65.86 1.17 -11.43
C GLY A 26 -65.05 -0.13 -11.35
N ILE A 27 -64.82 -0.70 -12.52
CA ILE A 27 -63.94 -1.86 -12.71
C ILE A 27 -62.69 -1.48 -13.51
N LEU A 28 -62.28 -0.20 -13.46
CA LEU A 28 -61.13 0.28 -14.23
C LEU A 28 -59.86 -0.41 -13.74
N GLN A 29 -59.16 -1.05 -14.67
CA GLN A 29 -57.86 -1.66 -14.41
C GLN A 29 -56.73 -0.82 -15.01
N HIS A 30 -56.99 -0.10 -16.11
CA HIS A 30 -55.98 0.66 -16.82
C HIS A 30 -56.38 2.13 -16.98
N VAL A 31 -55.44 3.01 -16.66
CA VAL A 31 -55.48 4.42 -17.06
C VAL A 31 -54.14 4.73 -17.73
N THR A 32 -54.18 5.34 -18.90
CA THR A 32 -52.99 5.73 -19.66
C THR A 32 -52.99 7.24 -19.89
N GLY A 33 -51.81 7.82 -20.17
CA GLY A 33 -51.69 9.24 -20.48
C GLY A 33 -52.53 9.68 -21.69
N ASN A 34 -52.83 8.75 -22.61
CA ASN A 34 -53.74 9.01 -23.73
C ASN A 34 -55.19 9.23 -23.28
N ASN A 35 -55.62 8.53 -22.22
CA ASN A 35 -56.98 8.63 -21.68
C ASN A 35 -57.13 9.82 -20.70
N MET A 36 -56.03 10.44 -20.29
CA MET A 36 -55.96 11.51 -19.28
C MET A 36 -55.47 12.84 -19.87
N LYS A 37 -55.96 13.22 -21.06
CA LYS A 37 -55.65 14.48 -21.75
C LYS A 37 -56.67 15.58 -21.45
N TYR A 38 -56.78 15.97 -20.17
CA TYR A 38 -57.72 17.02 -19.73
C TYR A 38 -56.97 18.16 -19.01
N PRO A 39 -56.44 19.16 -19.74
CA PRO A 39 -55.60 20.21 -19.15
C PRO A 39 -56.36 21.18 -18.25
N GLN A 40 -57.69 21.22 -18.34
CA GLN A 40 -58.56 22.04 -17.50
C GLN A 40 -59.07 21.30 -16.26
N LEU A 41 -58.73 20.03 -16.10
CA LEU A 41 -59.24 19.21 -15.00
C LEU A 41 -58.67 19.70 -13.66
N ARG A 42 -59.56 19.93 -12.70
CA ARG A 42 -59.25 20.37 -11.34
C ARG A 42 -59.53 19.25 -10.33
N PHE A 43 -60.57 18.45 -10.55
CA PHE A 43 -60.97 17.35 -9.67
C PHE A 43 -61.06 16.04 -10.44
N LEU A 44 -60.33 15.02 -9.96
CA LEU A 44 -60.32 13.68 -10.55
C LEU A 44 -60.61 12.64 -9.47
N ASN A 45 -61.74 11.95 -9.59
CA ASN A 45 -62.08 10.83 -8.71
C ASN A 45 -61.99 9.51 -9.46
N LEU A 46 -61.03 8.69 -9.06
CA LEU A 46 -60.74 7.34 -9.57
C LEU A 46 -60.86 6.28 -8.46
N SER A 47 -61.46 6.62 -7.32
CA SER A 47 -61.53 5.73 -6.17
C SER A 47 -62.36 4.46 -6.44
N HIS A 48 -62.14 3.41 -5.66
CA HIS A 48 -62.88 2.15 -5.78
C HIS A 48 -62.84 1.57 -7.20
N ASN A 49 -61.64 1.42 -7.74
CA ASN A 49 -61.38 0.73 -8.99
C ASN A 49 -60.32 -0.38 -8.76
N ASN A 50 -59.75 -0.96 -9.82
CA ASN A 50 -58.74 -2.03 -9.73
C ASN A 50 -57.44 -1.63 -10.44
N LEU A 51 -57.04 -0.36 -10.34
CA LEU A 51 -55.90 0.20 -11.09
C LEU A 51 -54.56 -0.46 -10.76
N GLY A 52 -54.42 -1.05 -9.58
CA GLY A 52 -53.20 -1.75 -9.17
C GLY A 52 -52.95 -3.10 -9.85
N LEU A 53 -53.97 -3.72 -10.49
CA LEU A 53 -53.84 -5.06 -11.10
C LEU A 53 -53.03 -5.05 -12.41
N ALA A 54 -52.97 -3.91 -13.09
CA ALA A 54 -52.49 -3.73 -14.45
C ALA A 54 -51.00 -3.40 -14.61
N GLY A 55 -50.28 -3.20 -13.50
CA GLY A 55 -48.98 -2.53 -13.48
C GLY A 55 -49.11 -1.19 -12.75
N SER A 56 -48.47 -1.10 -11.58
CA SER A 56 -48.86 -0.17 -10.53
C SER A 56 -48.17 1.20 -10.54
N ASP A 57 -47.39 1.58 -11.56
CA ASP A 57 -46.56 2.78 -11.44
C ASP A 57 -47.20 4.08 -11.98
N PHE A 58 -48.30 4.04 -12.73
CA PHE A 58 -48.87 5.23 -13.40
C PHE A 58 -47.89 6.03 -14.29
N GLY A 59 -46.64 5.62 -14.53
CA GLY A 59 -45.65 6.28 -15.40
C GLY A 59 -45.77 7.81 -15.47
N GLU A 60 -46.11 8.33 -16.66
CA GLU A 60 -46.42 9.75 -16.93
C GLU A 60 -47.93 9.99 -17.15
N THR A 61 -48.79 9.15 -16.58
CA THR A 61 -50.23 9.10 -16.87
C THR A 61 -50.94 10.44 -16.63
N PHE A 62 -50.53 11.20 -15.61
CA PHE A 62 -51.19 12.47 -15.26
C PHE A 62 -50.42 13.71 -15.73
N ILE A 63 -49.45 13.56 -16.66
CA ILE A 63 -48.57 14.65 -17.12
C ILE A 63 -49.33 15.83 -17.75
N HIS A 64 -50.52 15.60 -18.29
CA HIS A 64 -51.34 16.64 -18.92
C HIS A 64 -52.28 17.36 -17.96
N LEU A 65 -52.42 16.90 -16.71
CA LEU A 65 -53.36 17.45 -15.73
C LEU A 65 -52.75 18.64 -14.96
N ILE A 66 -52.29 19.66 -15.70
CA ILE A 66 -51.53 20.81 -15.17
C ILE A 66 -52.32 21.72 -14.21
N ARG A 67 -53.66 21.63 -14.22
CA ARG A 67 -54.56 22.40 -13.35
C ARG A 67 -55.20 21.56 -12.24
N LEU A 68 -54.74 20.31 -12.07
CA LEU A 68 -55.31 19.40 -11.09
C LEU A 68 -55.05 19.92 -9.67
N GLU A 69 -56.11 19.98 -8.88
CA GLU A 69 -56.11 20.44 -7.49
C GLU A 69 -56.41 19.29 -6.53
N ASP A 70 -57.23 18.33 -6.95
CA ASP A 70 -57.64 17.20 -6.13
C ASP A 70 -57.67 15.91 -6.94
N ILE A 71 -57.04 14.87 -6.40
CA ILE A 71 -57.13 13.53 -6.95
C ILE A 71 -57.40 12.51 -5.85
N ASN A 72 -58.41 11.67 -6.11
CA ASN A 72 -58.73 10.52 -5.27
C ASN A 72 -58.45 9.20 -6.00
N LEU A 73 -57.47 8.46 -5.47
CA LEU A 73 -57.02 7.15 -5.93
C LEU A 73 -57.21 6.08 -4.84
N SER A 74 -58.01 6.35 -3.82
CA SER A 74 -58.27 5.40 -2.73
C SER A 74 -58.95 4.11 -3.23
N HIS A 75 -58.75 3.00 -2.50
CA HIS A 75 -59.36 1.71 -2.83
C HIS A 75 -59.06 1.24 -4.27
N ASN A 76 -57.77 1.21 -4.66
CA ASN A 76 -57.33 0.79 -6.00
C ASN A 76 -56.33 -0.37 -6.02
N LYS A 77 -55.99 -0.94 -4.85
CA LYS A 77 -54.99 -2.01 -4.68
C LYS A 77 -53.61 -1.63 -5.25
N LEU A 78 -53.26 -0.34 -5.21
CA LEU A 78 -51.98 0.16 -5.72
C LEU A 78 -50.84 -0.33 -4.84
N ARG A 79 -49.79 -0.90 -5.44
CA ARG A 79 -48.59 -1.38 -4.74
C ARG A 79 -47.44 -0.39 -4.74
N SER A 80 -47.40 0.48 -5.75
CA SER A 80 -46.41 1.53 -5.91
C SER A 80 -47.04 2.73 -6.62
N ILE A 81 -46.29 3.82 -6.74
CA ILE A 81 -46.61 4.98 -7.60
C ILE A 81 -45.29 5.47 -8.15
N SER A 82 -45.22 5.74 -9.46
CA SER A 82 -44.03 6.28 -10.10
C SER A 82 -43.69 7.65 -9.51
N PRO A 83 -42.40 7.94 -9.25
CA PRO A 83 -41.96 9.26 -8.82
C PRO A 83 -42.38 10.40 -9.76
N VAL A 84 -42.62 10.11 -11.04
CA VAL A 84 -42.99 11.10 -12.07
C VAL A 84 -44.48 11.13 -12.42
N ALA A 85 -45.32 10.31 -11.78
CA ALA A 85 -46.76 10.20 -12.08
C ALA A 85 -47.46 11.56 -12.12
N PHE A 86 -47.06 12.48 -11.25
CA PHE A 86 -47.65 13.80 -11.08
C PHE A 86 -46.67 14.94 -11.38
N GLN A 87 -45.60 14.72 -12.15
CA GLN A 87 -44.49 15.67 -12.35
C GLN A 87 -44.93 17.09 -12.79
N ARG A 88 -46.08 17.19 -13.47
CA ARG A 88 -46.63 18.45 -14.00
C ARG A 88 -47.82 18.99 -13.22
N CYS A 89 -48.28 18.30 -12.18
CA CYS A 89 -49.43 18.69 -11.35
C CYS A 89 -49.00 19.67 -10.25
N THR A 90 -48.54 20.87 -10.63
CA THR A 90 -47.99 21.86 -9.68
C THR A 90 -49.03 22.51 -8.78
N ARG A 91 -50.32 22.43 -9.16
CA ARG A 91 -51.46 22.98 -8.41
C ARG A 91 -52.14 21.99 -7.48
N LEU A 92 -51.60 20.78 -7.34
CA LEU A 92 -52.21 19.73 -6.54
C LEU A 92 -52.23 20.14 -5.07
N ARG A 93 -53.43 20.12 -4.47
CA ARG A 93 -53.69 20.46 -3.06
C ARG A 93 -54.02 19.23 -2.24
N ARG A 94 -54.75 18.27 -2.81
CA ARG A 94 -55.19 17.06 -2.10
C ARG A 94 -54.86 15.81 -2.92
N LEU A 95 -54.21 14.85 -2.26
CA LEU A 95 -53.88 13.54 -2.82
C LEU A 95 -54.38 12.45 -1.87
N ASN A 96 -55.42 11.73 -2.28
CA ASN A 96 -55.95 10.61 -1.49
C ASN A 96 -55.51 9.27 -2.09
N LEU A 97 -54.73 8.52 -1.30
CA LEU A 97 -54.22 7.18 -1.61
C LEU A 97 -54.59 6.16 -0.53
N ALA A 98 -55.59 6.47 0.30
CA ALA A 98 -56.03 5.60 1.37
C ALA A 98 -56.49 4.23 0.86
N ASN A 99 -56.40 3.20 1.69
CA ASN A 99 -56.89 1.85 1.38
C ASN A 99 -56.27 1.29 0.08
N ASN A 100 -54.95 1.32 0.00
CA ASN A 100 -54.17 0.70 -1.07
C ASN A 100 -53.19 -0.34 -0.49
N GLU A 101 -52.30 -0.88 -1.31
CA GLU A 101 -51.29 -1.87 -0.91
C GLU A 101 -49.88 -1.28 -0.96
N LEU A 102 -49.74 0.04 -0.78
CA LEU A 102 -48.45 0.72 -0.91
C LEU A 102 -47.50 0.27 0.20
N THR A 103 -46.31 -0.19 -0.18
CA THR A 103 -45.26 -0.57 0.76
C THR A 103 -44.23 0.53 0.97
N GLN A 104 -44.04 1.38 -0.04
CA GLN A 104 -43.18 2.55 -0.01
C GLN A 104 -43.84 3.73 -0.73
N PHE A 105 -43.47 4.94 -0.34
CA PHE A 105 -43.94 6.16 -0.98
C PHE A 105 -42.78 7.05 -1.44
N ASP A 106 -42.45 6.92 -2.72
CA ASP A 106 -41.31 7.58 -3.38
C ASP A 106 -41.75 8.67 -4.37
N LEU A 107 -42.94 9.23 -4.18
CA LEU A 107 -43.44 10.28 -5.06
C LEU A 107 -42.55 11.52 -4.96
N ASN A 108 -42.07 12.01 -6.10
CA ASN A 108 -41.34 13.27 -6.13
C ASN A 108 -42.36 14.42 -6.04
N ILE A 109 -42.41 15.08 -4.89
CA ILE A 109 -43.33 16.20 -4.62
C ILE A 109 -42.65 17.57 -4.67
N ARG A 110 -41.40 17.66 -5.13
CA ARG A 110 -40.63 18.93 -5.14
C ARG A 110 -41.36 20.08 -5.83
N HIS A 111 -42.14 19.78 -6.87
CA HIS A 111 -42.91 20.74 -7.67
C HIS A 111 -44.34 20.98 -7.16
N MET A 112 -44.81 20.26 -6.14
CA MET A 112 -46.18 20.36 -5.61
C MET A 112 -46.25 21.38 -4.47
N THR A 113 -45.99 22.65 -4.77
CA THR A 113 -45.88 23.71 -3.76
C THR A 113 -47.21 24.05 -3.06
N MET A 114 -48.35 23.63 -3.61
CA MET A 114 -49.69 23.90 -3.07
C MET A 114 -50.28 22.70 -2.30
N LEU A 115 -49.50 21.65 -2.06
CA LEU A 115 -50.00 20.42 -1.44
C LEU A 115 -50.31 20.65 0.04
N GLU A 116 -51.55 20.37 0.44
CA GLU A 116 -52.08 20.64 1.77
C GLU A 116 -52.48 19.37 2.51
N TYR A 117 -52.97 18.37 1.79
CA TYR A 117 -53.48 17.14 2.40
C TYR A 117 -53.05 15.91 1.60
N ILE A 118 -52.49 14.93 2.32
CA ILE A 118 -52.15 13.63 1.76
C ILE A 118 -52.70 12.54 2.65
N ASP A 119 -53.51 11.66 2.06
CA ASP A 119 -54.02 10.48 2.75
C ASP A 119 -53.28 9.23 2.30
N LEU A 120 -52.51 8.65 3.21
CA LEU A 120 -51.80 7.37 3.03
C LEU A 120 -52.33 6.31 4.00
N SER A 121 -53.50 6.53 4.60
CA SER A 121 -54.04 5.61 5.59
C SER A 121 -54.39 4.24 5.00
N GLU A 122 -54.46 3.22 5.86
CA GLU A 122 -54.83 1.84 5.48
C GLU A 122 -53.98 1.32 4.31
N ASN A 123 -52.66 1.48 4.42
CA ASN A 123 -51.65 0.94 3.50
C ASN A 123 -50.69 0.02 4.27
N ARG A 124 -49.58 -0.39 3.63
CA ARG A 124 -48.56 -1.27 4.21
C ARG A 124 -47.19 -0.60 4.23
N LEU A 125 -47.17 0.72 4.49
CA LEU A 125 -45.97 1.53 4.36
C LEU A 125 -44.92 1.16 5.42
N PHE A 126 -43.71 0.83 4.97
CA PHE A 126 -42.54 0.71 5.83
C PHE A 126 -41.50 1.80 5.55
N ARG A 127 -41.66 2.59 4.49
CA ARG A 127 -40.72 3.66 4.11
C ARG A 127 -41.40 4.83 3.39
N LEU A 128 -40.96 6.04 3.72
CA LEU A 128 -41.18 7.26 2.92
C LEU A 128 -39.83 7.74 2.37
N SER A 129 -39.79 8.23 1.14
CA SER A 129 -38.56 8.79 0.58
C SER A 129 -38.09 10.03 1.36
N SER A 130 -36.78 10.21 1.46
CA SER A 130 -36.19 11.41 2.07
C SER A 130 -36.55 12.69 1.31
N VAL A 131 -36.78 12.57 0.00
CA VAL A 131 -37.24 13.68 -0.86
C VAL A 131 -38.64 14.13 -0.44
N PHE A 132 -39.54 13.18 -0.16
CA PHE A 132 -40.88 13.49 0.34
C PHE A 132 -40.82 14.14 1.72
N THR A 133 -40.16 13.49 2.69
CA THR A 133 -40.15 13.97 4.08
C THR A 133 -39.50 15.35 4.22
N SER A 134 -38.36 15.58 3.56
CA SER A 134 -37.70 16.89 3.56
C SER A 134 -38.56 17.99 2.94
N LYS A 135 -39.28 17.69 1.85
CA LYS A 135 -40.14 18.68 1.21
C LYS A 135 -41.35 19.03 2.08
N MET A 136 -41.94 18.05 2.75
CA MET A 136 -43.05 18.29 3.68
C MET A 136 -42.61 19.16 4.86
N ASP A 137 -41.43 18.91 5.42
CA ASP A 137 -40.87 19.73 6.51
C ASP A 137 -40.54 21.16 6.06
N GLU A 138 -40.05 21.35 4.82
CA GLU A 138 -39.85 22.68 4.21
C GLU A 138 -41.18 23.41 4.04
N GLN A 139 -42.18 22.73 3.47
CA GLN A 139 -43.48 23.31 3.14
C GLN A 139 -44.31 23.63 4.38
N PHE A 140 -44.15 22.86 5.46
CA PHE A 140 -44.78 23.16 6.75
C PHE A 140 -44.41 24.56 7.28
N GLN A 141 -43.24 25.09 6.92
CA GLN A 141 -42.84 26.45 7.34
C GLN A 141 -43.68 27.54 6.71
N THR A 142 -44.29 27.30 5.55
CA THR A 142 -45.04 28.29 4.77
C THR A 142 -46.55 28.04 4.78
N GLN A 143 -46.98 26.79 4.94
CA GLN A 143 -48.40 26.42 4.99
C GLN A 143 -48.66 25.17 5.82
N THR A 144 -49.88 25.05 6.38
CA THR A 144 -50.30 23.86 7.10
C THR A 144 -50.46 22.69 6.12
N SER A 145 -49.63 21.65 6.30
CA SER A 145 -49.75 20.40 5.55
C SER A 145 -50.13 19.27 6.52
N GLU A 146 -51.10 18.46 6.13
CA GLU A 146 -51.57 17.30 6.87
C GLU A 146 -51.23 16.01 6.12
N VAL A 147 -50.71 15.03 6.85
CA VAL A 147 -50.43 13.68 6.34
C VAL A 147 -51.10 12.65 7.24
N ASN A 148 -52.01 11.87 6.66
CA ASN A 148 -52.68 10.78 7.36
C ASN A 148 -51.95 9.46 7.11
N LEU A 149 -51.40 8.85 8.16
CA LEU A 149 -50.67 7.57 8.11
C LEU A 149 -51.40 6.44 8.87
N ARG A 150 -52.62 6.68 9.33
CA ARG A 150 -53.37 5.74 10.17
C ARG A 150 -53.53 4.37 9.48
N GLY A 151 -53.54 3.28 10.25
CA GLY A 151 -53.76 1.94 9.71
C GLY A 151 -52.59 1.35 8.91
N ASN A 152 -51.43 2.03 8.89
CA ASN A 152 -50.19 1.43 8.43
C ASN A 152 -49.53 0.65 9.56
N VAL A 153 -49.15 -0.60 9.29
CA VAL A 153 -48.35 -1.41 10.20
C VAL A 153 -46.88 -1.15 9.91
N LEU A 154 -46.26 -0.27 10.70
CA LEU A 154 -44.86 0.10 10.52
C LEU A 154 -43.96 -1.05 10.99
N VAL A 155 -42.89 -1.34 10.25
CA VAL A 155 -41.82 -2.24 10.73
C VAL A 155 -40.70 -1.34 11.22
N CYS A 156 -40.24 -1.49 12.46
CA CYS A 156 -39.10 -0.78 13.03
C CYS A 156 -37.83 -1.61 12.81
N ASN A 157 -37.08 -1.30 11.76
CA ASN A 157 -35.79 -1.91 11.44
C ASN A 157 -34.85 -0.85 10.85
N CYS A 158 -33.68 -1.27 10.39
CA CYS A 158 -32.70 -0.34 9.82
C CYS A 158 -33.10 0.29 8.48
N GLU A 159 -34.03 -0.29 7.74
CA GLU A 159 -34.51 0.27 6.48
C GLU A 159 -35.54 1.38 6.68
N SER A 160 -36.33 1.28 7.75
CA SER A 160 -37.40 2.22 8.09
C SER A 160 -37.00 3.26 9.13
N VAL A 161 -35.81 3.17 9.74
CA VAL A 161 -35.34 4.05 10.83
C VAL A 161 -35.51 5.54 10.52
N LEU A 162 -35.19 5.96 9.30
CA LEU A 162 -35.32 7.36 8.88
C LEU A 162 -36.79 7.82 8.81
N PHE A 163 -37.68 6.93 8.38
CA PHE A 163 -39.11 7.20 8.34
C PHE A 163 -39.69 7.29 9.75
N VAL A 164 -39.38 6.33 10.62
CA VAL A 164 -39.82 6.33 12.03
C VAL A 164 -39.31 7.58 12.75
N ARG A 165 -38.04 7.96 12.52
CA ARG A 165 -37.45 9.19 13.05
C ARG A 165 -38.21 10.43 12.59
N TRP A 166 -38.52 10.53 11.30
CA TRP A 166 -39.31 11.65 10.78
C TRP A 166 -40.69 11.71 11.43
N VAL A 167 -41.42 10.59 11.54
CA VAL A 167 -42.73 10.54 12.23
C VAL A 167 -42.61 11.01 13.68
N ALA A 168 -41.52 10.65 14.37
CA ALA A 168 -41.28 11.00 15.76
C ALA A 168 -40.79 12.44 15.99
N SER A 169 -40.24 13.13 14.99
CA SER A 169 -39.71 14.50 15.15
C SER A 169 -40.36 15.56 14.26
N THR A 170 -41.14 15.18 13.25
CA THR A 170 -41.74 16.15 12.33
C THR A 170 -42.76 17.05 13.04
N LYS A 171 -42.84 18.29 12.54
CA LYS A 171 -43.84 19.28 12.95
C LYS A 171 -45.07 19.28 12.04
N VAL A 172 -45.00 18.57 10.91
CA VAL A 172 -46.13 18.35 10.00
C VAL A 172 -47.30 17.74 10.79
N LEU A 173 -48.53 18.13 10.48
CA LEU A 173 -49.71 17.60 11.16
C LEU A 173 -49.91 16.14 10.75
N LEU A 174 -49.72 15.22 11.70
CA LEU A 174 -49.96 13.79 11.51
C LEU A 174 -51.26 13.38 12.22
N THR A 175 -52.23 12.88 11.45
CA THR A 175 -53.50 12.41 11.99
C THR A 175 -53.27 11.24 12.95
N ASP A 176 -53.79 11.34 14.19
CA ASP A 176 -53.70 10.29 15.21
C ASP A 176 -52.25 9.77 15.48
N ARG A 177 -51.24 10.66 15.46
CA ARG A 177 -49.81 10.33 15.61
C ARG A 177 -49.51 9.35 16.75
N ASP A 178 -50.13 9.51 17.91
CA ASP A 178 -49.89 8.68 19.10
C ASP A 178 -50.38 7.23 18.94
N LYS A 179 -51.27 6.98 17.97
CA LYS A 179 -51.81 5.65 17.65
C LYS A 179 -50.97 4.91 16.60
N LEU A 180 -49.92 5.52 16.06
CA LEU A 180 -49.00 4.85 15.14
C LEU A 180 -48.12 3.88 15.92
N ILE A 181 -48.22 2.61 15.55
CA ILE A 181 -47.51 1.49 16.16
C ILE A 181 -46.46 0.99 15.16
N CYS A 182 -45.29 0.60 15.66
CA CYS A 182 -44.34 -0.17 14.88
C CYS A 182 -44.00 -1.52 15.52
N LEU A 183 -43.70 -2.49 14.65
CA LEU A 183 -43.25 -3.83 15.00
C LEU A 183 -41.72 -3.85 15.10
N TYR A 184 -41.19 -4.11 16.29
CA TYR A 184 -39.75 -4.25 16.54
C TYR A 184 -39.40 -5.69 16.95
N GLY A 185 -38.64 -6.41 16.12
CA GLY A 185 -38.25 -7.79 16.39
C GLY A 185 -39.42 -8.76 16.64
N ASP A 186 -39.23 -9.75 17.52
CA ASP A 186 -40.21 -10.82 17.79
C ASP A 186 -41.25 -10.49 18.88
N ARG A 187 -41.21 -9.32 19.53
CA ARG A 187 -42.27 -8.90 20.46
C ARG A 187 -42.40 -7.38 20.63
N ARG A 188 -43.69 -7.00 20.72
CA ARG A 188 -44.30 -5.74 21.19
C ARG A 188 -44.42 -4.66 20.13
N ASP A 189 -45.65 -4.49 19.68
CA ASP A 189 -46.24 -3.24 19.25
C ASP A 189 -45.76 -2.10 20.16
N VAL A 190 -44.90 -1.22 19.64
CA VAL A 190 -44.46 -0.01 20.37
C VAL A 190 -44.99 1.21 19.65
N SER A 191 -45.51 2.17 20.41
CA SER A 191 -45.88 3.48 19.86
C SER A 191 -44.63 4.21 19.37
N VAL A 192 -44.70 4.80 18.18
CA VAL A 192 -43.56 5.50 17.54
C VAL A 192 -43.01 6.65 18.41
N THR A 193 -43.86 7.29 19.22
CA THR A 193 -43.44 8.37 20.13
C THR A 193 -42.78 7.88 21.41
N GLY A 194 -42.92 6.59 21.74
CA GLY A 194 -42.35 5.96 22.95
C GLY A 194 -41.03 5.22 22.74
N ILE A 195 -40.50 5.19 21.52
CA ILE A 195 -39.26 4.48 21.20
C ILE A 195 -38.07 5.43 21.39
N ALA A 196 -37.06 4.98 22.14
CA ALA A 196 -35.75 5.60 22.11
C ALA A 196 -35.09 5.32 20.75
N ILE A 197 -35.37 6.14 19.73
CA ILE A 197 -34.86 5.98 18.35
C ILE A 197 -33.33 5.85 18.32
N ASN A 198 -32.65 6.46 19.28
CA ASN A 198 -31.20 6.34 19.46
C ASN A 198 -30.75 4.89 19.71
N GLU A 199 -31.55 4.05 20.38
CA GLU A 199 -31.24 2.62 20.58
C GLU A 199 -31.43 1.82 19.28
N LEU A 200 -32.37 2.24 18.42
CA LEU A 200 -32.59 1.65 17.10
C LEU A 200 -31.43 1.96 16.14
N GLU A 201 -30.89 3.19 16.17
CA GLU A 201 -29.77 3.62 15.31
C GLU A 201 -28.45 2.89 15.65
N VAL A 202 -28.17 2.64 16.93
CA VAL A 202 -26.94 1.93 17.36
C VAL A 202 -26.88 0.50 16.82
N GLY A 203 -28.02 -0.16 16.66
CA GLY A 203 -28.09 -1.51 16.05
C GLY A 203 -27.81 -1.55 14.55
N CYS A 204 -28.00 -0.43 13.85
CA CYS A 204 -27.89 -0.34 12.39
C CYS A 204 -26.49 -0.01 11.87
N ASP A 205 -25.60 0.46 12.75
CA ASP A 205 -24.22 0.86 12.42
C ASP A 205 -23.22 -0.31 12.48
N VAL A 206 -23.68 -1.51 12.87
CA VAL A 206 -22.83 -2.69 13.09
C VAL A 206 -22.22 -3.21 11.78
N THR A 207 -22.89 -3.10 10.63
CA THR A 207 -22.38 -3.65 9.36
C THR A 207 -21.25 -2.83 8.76
N ILE A 208 -21.32 -1.49 8.84
CA ILE A 208 -20.28 -0.60 8.31
C ILE A 208 -19.06 -0.59 9.24
N ASN A 209 -19.27 -0.48 10.55
CA ASN A 209 -18.17 -0.47 11.52
C ASN A 209 -17.43 -1.81 11.57
N GLN A 210 -18.11 -2.95 11.38
CA GLN A 210 -17.41 -4.24 11.25
C GLN A 210 -16.57 -4.30 9.98
N LEU A 211 -17.06 -3.85 8.83
CA LEU A 211 -16.27 -3.83 7.59
C LEU A 211 -15.02 -2.94 7.69
N ILE A 212 -15.14 -1.78 8.35
CA ILE A 212 -14.01 -0.86 8.58
C ILE A 212 -12.92 -1.49 9.46
N VAL A 213 -13.26 -2.40 10.37
CA VAL A 213 -12.28 -3.07 11.24
C VAL A 213 -11.72 -4.34 10.59
N PHE A 214 -12.56 -5.19 10.02
CA PHE A 214 -12.13 -6.49 9.49
C PHE A 214 -11.29 -6.37 8.22
N VAL A 215 -11.60 -5.43 7.32
CA VAL A 215 -10.88 -5.30 6.04
C VAL A 215 -9.41 -4.90 6.25
N PRO A 216 -9.07 -3.87 7.04
CA PRO A 216 -7.67 -3.53 7.31
C PRO A 216 -6.89 -4.63 8.02
N VAL A 217 -7.53 -5.39 8.92
CA VAL A 217 -6.89 -6.53 9.61
C VAL A 217 -6.52 -7.62 8.61
N ILE A 218 -7.42 -7.98 7.69
CA ILE A 218 -7.15 -8.96 6.65
C ILE A 218 -6.02 -8.48 5.73
N VAL A 219 -6.04 -7.21 5.31
CA VAL A 219 -4.98 -6.62 4.48
C VAL A 219 -3.63 -6.66 5.21
N ALA A 220 -3.59 -6.31 6.50
CA ALA A 220 -2.38 -6.37 7.30
C ALA A 220 -1.82 -7.80 7.39
N VAL A 221 -2.67 -8.80 7.63
CA VAL A 221 -2.27 -10.21 7.68
C VAL A 221 -1.69 -10.66 6.33
N VAL A 222 -2.32 -10.28 5.21
CA VAL A 222 -1.83 -10.58 3.87
C VAL A 222 -0.48 -9.91 3.62
N LEU A 223 -0.32 -8.63 3.95
CA LEU A 223 0.96 -7.92 3.80
C LEU A 223 2.08 -8.54 4.62
N VAL A 224 1.81 -8.94 5.87
CA VAL A 224 2.77 -9.63 6.73
C VAL A 224 3.15 -10.99 6.14
N SER A 225 2.19 -11.73 5.59
CA SER A 225 2.45 -13.02 4.94
C SER A 225 3.33 -12.89 3.69
N ILE A 226 3.08 -11.87 2.86
CA ILE A 226 3.87 -11.55 1.66
C ILE A 226 5.29 -11.12 2.07
N MET A 227 5.43 -10.24 3.06
CA MET A 227 6.74 -9.82 3.55
C MET A 227 7.54 -11.00 4.09
N THR A 228 6.90 -11.87 4.87
CA THR A 228 7.54 -13.09 5.38
C THR A 228 7.97 -14.00 4.25
N TRP A 229 7.12 -14.19 3.23
CA TRP A 229 7.45 -14.98 2.05
C TRP A 229 8.64 -14.39 1.27
N LEU A 230 8.65 -13.07 1.01
CA LEU A 230 9.74 -12.37 0.32
C LEU A 230 11.07 -12.49 1.07
N VAL A 231 11.07 -12.27 2.38
CA VAL A 231 12.26 -12.42 3.23
C VAL A 231 12.78 -13.86 3.18
N ARG A 232 11.88 -14.84 3.21
CA ARG A 232 12.23 -16.26 3.20
C ARG A 232 12.72 -16.72 1.83
N TYR A 233 12.15 -16.19 0.75
CA TYR A 233 12.57 -16.42 -0.63
C TYR A 233 13.97 -15.83 -0.89
N HIS A 234 14.21 -14.58 -0.46
CA HIS A 234 15.50 -13.90 -0.65
C HIS A 234 16.51 -14.15 0.49
N ARG A 235 16.26 -15.07 1.43
CA ARG A 235 17.09 -15.26 2.64
C ARG A 235 18.58 -15.46 2.36
N TRP A 236 18.92 -16.16 1.29
CA TRP A 236 20.32 -16.43 0.91
C TRP A 236 20.99 -15.19 0.32
N TYR A 237 20.24 -14.42 -0.46
CA TYR A 237 20.70 -13.15 -1.03
C TYR A 237 20.93 -12.10 0.07
N ILE A 238 19.98 -11.98 1.01
CA ILE A 238 20.11 -11.12 2.19
C ILE A 238 21.32 -11.53 3.04
N LYS A 239 21.48 -12.82 3.34
CA LYS A 239 22.63 -13.33 4.12
C LYS A 239 23.96 -13.08 3.40
N TYR A 240 24.02 -13.25 2.08
CA TYR A 240 25.21 -12.99 1.28
C TYR A 240 25.64 -11.51 1.38
N HIS A 241 24.71 -10.58 1.16
CA HIS A 241 24.99 -9.15 1.23
C HIS A 241 25.28 -8.65 2.65
N LEU A 242 24.59 -9.17 3.67
CA LEU A 242 24.90 -8.86 5.07
C LEU A 242 26.29 -9.39 5.47
N THR A 243 26.69 -10.57 5.00
CA THR A 243 28.03 -11.12 5.26
C THR A 243 29.10 -10.28 4.57
N LEU A 244 28.83 -9.79 3.36
CA LEU A 244 29.71 -8.84 2.68
C LEU A 244 29.81 -7.51 3.43
N CYS A 245 28.69 -6.93 3.88
CA CYS A 245 28.68 -5.68 4.64
C CYS A 245 29.38 -5.82 6.00
N TRP A 246 29.13 -6.90 6.74
CA TRP A 246 29.83 -7.19 8.00
C TRP A 246 31.33 -7.41 7.81
N LYS A 247 31.76 -8.01 6.70
CA LYS A 247 33.19 -8.09 6.38
C LYS A 247 33.80 -6.73 6.02
N VAL A 248 32.99 -5.80 5.50
CA VAL A 248 33.42 -4.44 5.14
C VAL A 248 33.44 -3.50 6.36
N GLU A 249 32.46 -3.59 7.26
CA GLU A 249 32.46 -2.85 8.54
C GLU A 249 33.46 -3.42 9.55
N GLY A 250 33.69 -4.73 9.54
CA GLY A 250 34.78 -5.37 10.30
C GLY A 250 36.18 -4.94 9.84
N ALA A 251 36.29 -4.36 8.64
CA ALA A 251 37.54 -3.78 8.13
C ALA A 251 37.73 -2.29 8.50
N THR A 252 36.79 -1.67 9.22
CA THR A 252 36.87 -0.26 9.63
C THR A 252 37.29 -0.04 11.09
N THR A 253 37.94 -1.04 11.70
CA THR A 253 38.61 -0.87 12.98
C THR A 253 40.06 -1.30 12.87
N THR A 254 40.96 -0.32 13.06
CA THR A 254 42.41 -0.39 13.29
C THR A 254 43.30 -0.84 12.11
N HIS A 255 43.85 0.14 11.38
CA HIS A 255 45.26 0.40 11.00
C HIS A 255 46.36 -0.69 11.01
N ASP A 256 46.08 -1.98 11.11
CA ASP A 256 47.08 -3.05 11.01
C ASP A 256 46.76 -3.92 9.78
N GLN A 257 46.88 -3.36 8.57
CA GLN A 257 46.87 -4.19 7.35
C GLN A 257 48.12 -5.07 7.38
N VAL A 258 47.95 -6.34 7.79
CA VAL A 258 49.03 -7.31 7.81
C VAL A 258 49.26 -7.82 6.40
N LEU A 259 50.49 -7.67 5.89
CA LEU A 259 50.89 -8.13 4.56
C LEU A 259 51.65 -9.44 4.68
N TYR A 260 51.24 -10.52 4.01
CA TYR A 260 52.03 -11.76 4.00
C TYR A 260 53.02 -11.76 2.85
N PHE A 261 54.31 -11.88 3.18
CA PHE A 261 55.38 -11.93 2.21
C PHE A 261 55.80 -13.38 1.94
N MET A 262 55.68 -13.82 0.68
CA MET A 262 55.99 -15.19 0.27
C MET A 262 57.23 -15.22 -0.62
N HIS A 263 58.26 -15.96 -0.18
CA HIS A 263 59.51 -16.17 -0.92
C HIS A 263 60.04 -17.59 -0.77
N SER A 264 60.96 -17.99 -1.65
CA SER A 264 61.65 -19.28 -1.57
C SER A 264 62.54 -19.33 -0.33
N ALA A 265 62.56 -20.48 0.36
CA ALA A 265 63.34 -20.69 1.58
C ALA A 265 64.29 -21.89 1.46
N ASN A 266 64.66 -22.29 0.23
CA ASN A 266 65.46 -23.48 -0.02
C ASN A 266 66.92 -23.28 0.45
N PRO A 267 67.41 -24.04 1.45
CA PRO A 267 68.75 -23.89 1.99
C PRO A 267 69.87 -24.46 1.09
N ARG A 268 69.54 -25.03 -0.08
CA ARG A 268 70.56 -25.42 -1.08
C ARG A 268 71.12 -24.23 -1.88
N ASP A 269 70.56 -23.04 -1.68
CA ASP A 269 71.08 -21.77 -2.20
C ASP A 269 72.40 -21.40 -1.48
N GLN A 270 73.51 -22.00 -1.89
CA GLN A 270 74.82 -21.52 -1.44
C GLN A 270 75.24 -20.21 -2.12
N GLU A 271 74.51 -19.71 -3.12
CA GLU A 271 74.74 -18.37 -3.68
C GLU A 271 73.43 -17.66 -4.06
N GLY A 272 72.92 -16.83 -3.15
CA GLY A 272 72.39 -15.51 -3.50
C GLY A 272 70.87 -15.32 -3.61
N GLY A 273 70.06 -16.31 -4.01
CA GLY A 273 68.63 -16.13 -4.32
C GLY A 273 67.77 -15.70 -3.12
N VAL A 274 67.67 -16.56 -2.09
CA VAL A 274 66.93 -16.27 -0.85
C VAL A 274 67.46 -15.02 -0.14
N ALA A 275 68.79 -14.89 -0.02
CA ALA A 275 69.42 -13.74 0.64
C ALA A 275 69.20 -12.42 -0.12
N ARG A 276 69.08 -12.44 -1.46
CA ARG A 276 68.79 -11.26 -2.29
C ARG A 276 67.40 -10.71 -2.01
N ILE A 277 66.40 -11.58 -1.93
CA ILE A 277 65.01 -11.18 -1.68
C ILE A 277 64.84 -10.74 -0.23
N SER A 278 65.28 -11.53 0.75
CA SER A 278 65.17 -11.16 2.17
C SER A 278 65.92 -9.86 2.46
N ARG A 279 67.08 -9.62 1.82
CA ARG A 279 67.79 -8.33 1.92
C ARG A 279 66.98 -7.19 1.31
N TRP A 280 66.40 -7.38 0.13
CA TRP A 280 65.57 -6.36 -0.50
C TRP A 280 64.36 -5.99 0.36
N VAL A 281 63.70 -6.99 0.97
CA VAL A 281 62.57 -6.77 1.88
C VAL A 281 63.02 -5.95 3.08
N CYS A 282 64.04 -6.39 3.81
CA CYS A 282 64.45 -5.73 5.05
C CYS A 282 65.05 -4.33 4.82
N THR A 283 65.73 -4.11 3.69
CA THR A 283 66.44 -2.84 3.44
C THR A 283 65.64 -1.82 2.65
N ARG A 284 64.68 -2.26 1.82
CA ARG A 284 63.94 -1.36 0.92
C ARG A 284 62.43 -1.35 1.17
N LEU A 285 61.81 -2.52 1.27
CA LEU A 285 60.35 -2.60 1.42
C LEU A 285 59.90 -2.32 2.85
N LEU A 286 60.55 -2.93 3.84
CA LEU A 286 60.15 -2.85 5.25
C LEU A 286 60.15 -1.41 5.80
N PRO A 287 61.20 -0.58 5.58
CA PRO A 287 61.19 0.81 6.06
C PRO A 287 60.09 1.65 5.40
N ARG A 288 59.86 1.44 4.09
CA ARG A 288 58.79 2.17 3.37
C ARG A 288 57.41 1.73 3.81
N ALA A 289 57.21 0.43 3.99
CA ALA A 289 55.91 -0.12 4.36
C ALA A 289 55.54 0.23 5.81
N GLU A 290 56.45 0.01 6.76
CA GLU A 290 56.18 0.21 8.19
C GLU A 290 56.34 1.68 8.62
N ASP A 291 57.40 2.38 8.18
CA ASP A 291 57.67 3.74 8.64
C ASP A 291 56.96 4.82 7.80
N GLU A 292 56.94 4.69 6.46
CA GLU A 292 56.35 5.72 5.58
C GLU A 292 54.86 5.51 5.29
N TRP A 293 54.41 4.26 5.15
CA TRP A 293 53.03 3.95 4.76
C TRP A 293 52.15 3.48 5.91
N GLY A 294 52.73 3.21 7.09
CA GLY A 294 52.00 2.78 8.28
C GLY A 294 51.33 1.41 8.14
N LEU A 295 51.92 0.51 7.34
CA LEU A 295 51.46 -0.87 7.13
C LEU A 295 52.25 -1.83 8.03
N ARG A 296 51.71 -3.01 8.33
CA ARG A 296 52.43 -4.03 9.11
C ARG A 296 52.79 -5.20 8.21
N LEU A 297 54.08 -5.54 8.08
CA LEU A 297 54.50 -6.68 7.25
C LEU A 297 54.64 -7.94 8.10
N TYR A 298 54.00 -9.04 7.73
CA TYR A 298 54.33 -10.36 8.28
C TYR A 298 55.59 -10.88 7.60
N VAL A 299 56.67 -11.02 8.37
CA VAL A 299 57.94 -11.56 7.90
C VAL A 299 58.21 -12.85 8.65
N GLY A 300 58.32 -13.98 7.92
CA GLY A 300 58.47 -15.31 8.52
C GLY A 300 59.62 -15.37 9.53
N ASP A 301 60.79 -14.82 9.19
CA ASP A 301 61.96 -14.80 10.09
C ASP A 301 61.73 -14.02 11.41
N ARG A 302 60.75 -13.11 11.46
CA ARG A 302 60.41 -12.28 12.62
C ARG A 302 59.20 -12.80 13.40
N ASP A 303 58.15 -13.21 12.69
CA ASP A 303 56.80 -13.41 13.22
C ASP A 303 56.41 -14.89 13.40
N ASP A 304 57.23 -15.82 12.88
CA ASP A 304 57.01 -17.26 12.99
C ASP A 304 57.15 -17.78 14.43
N LEU A 305 56.33 -18.77 14.78
CA LEU A 305 56.43 -19.44 16.07
C LEU A 305 57.56 -20.46 16.04
N GLY A 306 58.56 -20.27 16.92
CA GLY A 306 59.62 -21.25 17.13
C GLY A 306 59.05 -22.62 17.53
N GLY A 307 59.40 -23.66 16.77
CA GLY A 307 58.95 -25.04 17.00
C GLY A 307 57.66 -25.44 16.27
N ALA A 308 56.96 -24.50 15.62
CA ALA A 308 55.83 -24.83 14.73
C ALA A 308 56.32 -25.31 13.35
N SER A 309 55.49 -26.07 12.64
CA SER A 309 55.80 -26.47 11.26
C SER A 309 55.71 -25.29 10.29
N LYS A 310 56.50 -25.30 9.21
CA LYS A 310 56.47 -24.27 8.16
C LYS A 310 55.07 -24.05 7.58
N ILE A 311 54.29 -25.13 7.43
CA ILE A 311 52.89 -25.08 6.97
C ILE A 311 52.01 -24.31 7.95
N HIS A 312 52.19 -24.55 9.26
CA HIS A 312 51.41 -23.87 10.29
C HIS A 312 51.70 -22.36 10.30
N ASN A 313 52.98 -21.98 10.24
CA ASN A 313 53.38 -20.57 10.16
C ASN A 313 52.89 -19.90 8.87
N PHE A 314 52.95 -20.60 7.74
CA PHE A 314 52.38 -20.15 6.47
C PHE A 314 50.87 -19.89 6.58
N VAL A 315 50.10 -20.87 7.07
CA VAL A 315 48.63 -20.72 7.22
C VAL A 315 48.30 -19.56 8.16
N ARG A 316 49.07 -19.40 9.24
CA ARG A 316 48.90 -18.30 10.20
C ARG A 316 49.12 -16.94 9.53
N GLY A 317 50.27 -16.73 8.89
CA GLY A 317 50.58 -15.47 8.20
C GLY A 317 49.64 -15.20 7.02
N PHE A 318 49.23 -16.24 6.28
CA PHE A 318 48.27 -16.11 5.20
C PHE A 318 46.87 -15.75 5.70
N GLN A 319 46.38 -16.36 6.77
CA GLN A 319 45.04 -16.04 7.30
C GLN A 319 44.98 -14.69 8.00
N SER A 320 46.05 -14.28 8.68
CA SER A 320 46.11 -12.98 9.36
C SER A 320 46.30 -11.80 8.40
N SER A 321 46.68 -12.05 7.15
CA SER A 321 46.99 -10.98 6.19
C SER A 321 45.78 -10.54 5.37
N ASP A 322 45.73 -9.26 5.03
CA ASP A 322 44.72 -8.71 4.13
C ASP A 322 45.12 -8.83 2.65
N LYS A 323 46.42 -8.71 2.37
CA LYS A 323 47.00 -8.86 1.03
C LYS A 323 48.24 -9.75 1.09
N VAL A 324 48.51 -10.40 -0.04
CA VAL A 324 49.62 -11.34 -0.17
C VAL A 324 50.56 -10.85 -1.25
N VAL A 325 51.81 -10.58 -0.87
CA VAL A 325 52.87 -10.19 -1.80
C VAL A 325 53.70 -11.43 -2.11
N VAL A 326 53.63 -11.87 -3.36
CA VAL A 326 54.33 -13.07 -3.85
C VAL A 326 55.51 -12.62 -4.70
N CYS A 327 56.73 -12.93 -4.26
CA CYS A 327 57.93 -12.66 -5.02
C CYS A 327 58.31 -13.87 -5.88
N LEU A 328 58.11 -13.71 -7.18
CA LEU A 328 58.38 -14.76 -8.15
C LEU A 328 59.82 -14.63 -8.65
N THR A 329 60.59 -15.68 -8.40
CA THR A 329 61.95 -15.88 -8.90
C THR A 329 62.03 -17.25 -9.55
N ARG A 330 63.12 -17.54 -10.28
CA ARG A 330 63.33 -18.89 -10.84
C ARG A 330 63.40 -19.95 -9.74
N GLU A 331 64.07 -19.63 -8.63
CA GLU A 331 64.21 -20.53 -7.47
C GLU A 331 62.88 -20.76 -6.75
N PHE A 332 61.96 -19.78 -6.78
CA PHE A 332 60.61 -19.95 -6.24
C PHE A 332 59.79 -20.96 -7.03
N ILE A 333 59.94 -20.97 -8.36
CA ILE A 333 59.20 -21.87 -9.26
C ILE A 333 59.75 -23.30 -9.15
N ASP A 334 61.06 -23.44 -8.97
CA ASP A 334 61.73 -24.74 -8.83
C ASP A 334 61.50 -25.37 -7.44
N ASP A 335 61.12 -24.59 -6.42
CA ASP A 335 60.77 -25.08 -5.08
C ASP A 335 59.34 -25.65 -5.05
N SER A 336 59.25 -26.98 -4.99
CA SER A 336 57.98 -27.70 -4.93
C SER A 336 57.11 -27.31 -3.73
N ASP A 337 57.70 -26.99 -2.58
CA ASP A 337 56.94 -26.65 -1.38
C ASP A 337 56.31 -25.26 -1.51
N CYS A 338 57.09 -24.28 -2.01
CA CYS A 338 56.59 -22.93 -2.28
C CYS A 338 55.46 -22.92 -3.31
N MET A 339 55.61 -23.70 -4.39
CA MET A 339 54.57 -23.81 -5.42
C MET A 339 53.30 -24.50 -4.91
N ASN A 340 53.43 -25.48 -4.00
CA ASN A 340 52.29 -26.12 -3.34
C ASN A 340 51.58 -25.15 -2.38
N TYR A 341 52.33 -24.34 -1.63
CA TYR A 341 51.75 -23.30 -0.78
C TYR A 341 51.02 -22.23 -1.60
N LEU A 342 51.58 -21.81 -2.73
CA LEU A 342 50.94 -20.83 -3.61
C LEU A 342 49.66 -21.41 -4.23
N ALA A 343 49.70 -22.66 -4.71
CA ALA A 343 48.51 -23.35 -5.22
C ALA A 343 47.42 -23.46 -4.14
N THR A 344 47.80 -23.83 -2.91
CA THR A 344 46.87 -23.92 -1.77
C THR A 344 46.29 -22.56 -1.40
N ALA A 345 47.10 -21.50 -1.46
CA ALA A 345 46.62 -20.13 -1.24
C ALA A 345 45.60 -19.71 -2.30
N LEU A 346 45.83 -20.05 -3.57
CA LEU A 346 44.95 -19.65 -4.68
C LEU A 346 43.64 -20.44 -4.73
N ASP A 347 43.65 -21.68 -4.26
CA ASP A 347 42.43 -22.49 -4.09
C ASP A 347 41.61 -22.06 -2.85
N SER A 348 42.12 -21.12 -2.04
CA SER A 348 41.44 -20.59 -0.86
C SER A 348 40.43 -19.49 -1.22
N SER A 349 39.60 -19.08 -0.25
CA SER A 349 38.52 -18.10 -0.45
C SER A 349 38.97 -16.63 -0.65
N LYS A 350 40.27 -16.32 -0.78
CA LYS A 350 40.73 -14.95 -1.03
C LYS A 350 40.60 -14.61 -2.53
N PRO A 351 39.97 -13.48 -2.90
CA PRO A 351 39.88 -13.08 -4.30
C PRO A 351 41.27 -12.77 -4.88
N LEU A 352 41.44 -13.04 -6.18
CA LEU A 352 42.70 -12.80 -6.91
C LEU A 352 43.16 -11.33 -6.89
N SER A 353 42.25 -10.38 -6.66
CA SER A 353 42.54 -8.95 -6.49
C SER A 353 43.41 -8.64 -5.26
N LYS A 354 43.53 -9.58 -4.31
CA LYS A 354 44.35 -9.42 -3.08
C LYS A 354 45.78 -9.95 -3.21
N TYR A 355 46.15 -10.50 -4.37
CA TYR A 355 47.49 -11.01 -4.66
C TYR A 355 48.27 -10.00 -5.49
N ILE A 356 49.48 -9.71 -5.03
CA ILE A 356 50.43 -8.82 -5.70
C ILE A 356 51.65 -9.65 -6.07
N PHE A 357 51.92 -9.79 -7.35
CA PHE A 357 53.06 -10.55 -7.86
C PHE A 357 54.21 -9.59 -8.21
N VAL A 358 55.35 -9.78 -7.55
CA VAL A 358 56.58 -9.04 -7.82
C VAL A 358 57.57 -9.96 -8.53
N LEU A 359 57.86 -9.68 -9.80
CA LEU A 359 58.75 -10.45 -10.66
C LEU A 359 60.19 -9.95 -10.48
N PHE A 360 61.08 -10.83 -10.02
CA PHE A 360 62.51 -10.53 -9.86
C PHE A 360 63.39 -11.15 -10.94
N ASP A 361 62.87 -12.04 -11.78
CA ASP A 361 63.61 -12.57 -12.92
C ASP A 361 62.68 -12.59 -14.15
N ASP A 362 63.26 -12.60 -15.34
CA ASP A 362 62.49 -12.89 -16.55
C ASP A 362 62.08 -14.37 -16.55
N ILE A 363 60.79 -14.59 -16.30
CA ILE A 363 60.16 -15.90 -16.13
C ILE A 363 59.32 -16.18 -17.37
N GLN A 364 59.70 -17.20 -18.12
CA GLN A 364 58.89 -17.64 -19.25
C GLN A 364 57.60 -18.33 -18.77
N PRO A 365 56.43 -18.04 -19.37
CA PRO A 365 55.16 -18.69 -18.98
C PRO A 365 55.18 -20.22 -19.05
N THR A 366 56.13 -20.80 -19.79
CA THR A 366 56.32 -22.25 -19.95
C THR A 366 56.88 -22.92 -18.71
N SER A 367 57.72 -22.24 -17.92
CA SER A 367 58.31 -22.79 -16.68
C SER A 367 57.32 -22.85 -15.52
N VAL A 368 56.22 -22.11 -15.61
CA VAL A 368 55.19 -22.08 -14.57
C VAL A 368 54.15 -23.18 -14.80
N PRO A 369 53.71 -23.91 -13.75
CA PRO A 369 52.67 -24.94 -13.84
C PRO A 369 51.39 -24.41 -14.50
N ARG A 370 50.76 -25.24 -15.35
CA ARG A 370 49.60 -24.85 -16.19
C ARG A 370 48.48 -24.13 -15.43
N ARG A 371 48.22 -24.53 -14.18
CA ARG A 371 47.17 -23.94 -13.32
C ARG A 371 47.45 -22.48 -12.93
N LEU A 372 48.71 -22.07 -12.92
CA LEU A 372 49.16 -20.75 -12.45
C LEU A 372 49.54 -19.82 -13.60
N ARG A 373 49.64 -20.32 -14.84
CA ARG A 373 49.96 -19.50 -16.02
C ARG A 373 48.95 -18.38 -16.27
N GLN A 374 47.69 -18.59 -15.93
CA GLN A 374 46.64 -17.58 -16.09
C GLN A 374 46.85 -16.36 -15.19
N LEU A 375 47.60 -16.51 -14.10
CA LEU A 375 47.94 -15.43 -13.17
C LEU A 375 49.04 -14.52 -13.71
N LEU A 376 49.82 -15.02 -14.68
CA LEU A 376 50.93 -14.30 -15.33
C LEU A 376 50.51 -13.67 -16.67
N LEU A 377 49.23 -13.77 -17.05
CA LEU A 377 48.71 -13.11 -18.23
C LEU A 377 48.42 -11.62 -17.93
N PRO A 378 48.61 -10.71 -18.92
CA PRO A 378 48.33 -9.28 -18.76
C PRO A 378 46.89 -8.96 -18.35
N ASP A 379 45.94 -9.82 -18.70
CA ASP A 379 44.50 -9.64 -18.44
C ASP A 379 44.06 -10.19 -17.08
N SER A 380 44.98 -10.67 -16.23
CA SER A 380 44.63 -11.21 -14.92
C SER A 380 44.19 -10.09 -13.96
N PRO A 381 43.26 -10.35 -13.04
CA PRO A 381 42.88 -9.40 -11.99
C PRO A 381 43.97 -9.20 -10.91
N SER A 382 45.10 -9.90 -11.00
CA SER A 382 46.23 -9.77 -10.07
C SER A 382 47.20 -8.67 -10.50
N ILE A 383 47.78 -7.96 -9.54
CA ILE A 383 48.67 -6.83 -9.83
C ILE A 383 50.09 -7.37 -10.01
N GLN A 384 50.67 -7.23 -11.20
CA GLN A 384 52.04 -7.65 -11.52
C GLN A 384 52.98 -6.45 -11.60
N MET A 385 54.17 -6.57 -11.01
CA MET A 385 55.22 -5.55 -11.06
C MET A 385 56.58 -6.22 -11.27
N SER A 386 57.38 -5.72 -12.20
CA SER A 386 58.75 -6.20 -12.43
C SER A 386 59.74 -5.32 -11.68
N TRP A 387 60.54 -5.90 -10.79
CA TRP A 387 61.62 -5.22 -10.10
C TRP A 387 62.91 -5.24 -10.93
N ASP A 388 63.15 -6.33 -11.65
CA ASP A 388 64.41 -6.57 -12.36
C ASP A 388 64.60 -5.69 -13.60
N SER A 389 63.49 -5.22 -14.19
CA SER A 389 63.53 -4.21 -15.26
C SER A 389 63.81 -2.80 -14.74
N VAL A 390 63.61 -2.56 -13.44
CA VAL A 390 63.66 -1.22 -12.83
C VAL A 390 64.98 -0.98 -12.09
N LYS A 391 65.66 -2.04 -11.63
CA LYS A 391 66.88 -1.94 -10.80
C LYS A 391 68.07 -1.20 -11.44
N ASP A 392 68.15 -1.20 -12.77
CA ASP A 392 69.22 -0.60 -13.57
C ASP A 392 68.75 0.69 -14.30
N GLU A 393 67.49 1.10 -14.08
CA GLU A 393 66.90 2.31 -14.64
C GLU A 393 67.03 3.50 -13.67
N GLY A 394 66.92 4.74 -14.18
CA GLY A 394 67.08 5.96 -13.37
C GLY A 394 66.04 6.15 -12.26
N GLU A 395 66.24 7.16 -11.40
CA GLU A 395 65.40 7.44 -10.21
C GLU A 395 63.89 7.53 -10.50
N SER A 396 63.48 7.94 -11.70
CA SER A 396 62.07 8.05 -12.10
C SER A 396 61.35 6.70 -12.24
N ALA A 397 62.07 5.65 -12.67
CA ALA A 397 61.52 4.30 -12.80
C ALA A 397 61.29 3.68 -11.41
N HIS A 398 62.23 3.92 -10.49
CA HIS A 398 62.11 3.53 -9.09
C HIS A 398 60.88 4.17 -8.42
N ASP A 399 60.69 5.48 -8.58
CA ASP A 399 59.54 6.18 -7.98
C ASP A 399 58.20 5.69 -8.53
N THR A 400 58.14 5.39 -9.84
CA THR A 400 56.95 4.83 -10.46
C THR A 400 56.61 3.43 -9.94
N PHE A 401 57.62 2.57 -9.74
CA PHE A 401 57.44 1.26 -9.13
C PHE A 401 56.87 1.38 -7.72
N TRP A 402 57.47 2.23 -6.88
CA TRP A 402 57.05 2.37 -5.49
C TRP A 402 55.67 3.00 -5.33
N ARG A 403 55.30 3.94 -6.21
CA ARG A 403 53.95 4.50 -6.26
C ARG A 403 52.91 3.43 -6.60
N ARG A 404 53.17 2.62 -7.63
CA ARG A 404 52.32 1.48 -7.99
C ARG A 404 52.22 0.45 -6.88
N MET A 405 53.32 0.16 -6.19
CA MET A 405 53.35 -0.75 -5.05
C MET A 405 52.50 -0.22 -3.89
N ARG A 406 52.65 1.06 -3.54
CA ARG A 406 51.87 1.71 -2.50
C ARG A 406 50.38 1.71 -2.83
N ASP A 407 50.01 2.06 -4.06
CA ASP A 407 48.62 2.08 -4.49
C ASP A 407 48.00 0.68 -4.44
N ALA A 408 48.73 -0.33 -4.93
CA ALA A 408 48.31 -1.72 -4.88
C ALA A 408 48.17 -2.26 -3.46
N LEU A 409 48.98 -1.81 -2.50
CA LEU A 409 48.92 -2.21 -1.10
C LEU A 409 47.81 -1.48 -0.33
N MET A 410 47.59 -0.19 -0.58
CA MET A 410 46.61 0.61 0.18
C MET A 410 45.18 0.56 -0.39
N HIS A 411 44.99 0.41 -1.71
CA HIS A 411 43.66 0.46 -2.34
C HIS A 411 43.04 -0.94 -2.51
N ASP A 412 41.77 -1.11 -2.12
CA ASP A 412 40.99 -2.33 -2.38
C ASP A 412 39.91 -2.05 -3.45
N PRO A 413 40.00 -2.61 -4.67
CA PRO A 413 39.05 -2.34 -5.76
C PRO A 413 37.61 -2.77 -5.46
N ASP A 414 37.39 -3.70 -4.51
CA ASP A 414 36.05 -4.14 -4.11
C ASP A 414 35.35 -3.13 -3.19
N GLN A 415 36.12 -2.31 -2.45
CA GLN A 415 35.63 -1.27 -1.55
C GLN A 415 34.98 -0.12 -2.33
N GLU A 416 35.54 0.23 -3.48
CA GLU A 416 35.03 1.30 -4.34
C GLU A 416 33.78 0.87 -5.13
N ARG A 417 33.69 -0.42 -5.46
CA ARG A 417 32.50 -1.02 -6.09
C ARG A 417 31.29 -1.07 -5.14
N CYS A 418 31.53 -1.25 -3.83
CA CYS A 418 30.50 -1.11 -2.80
C CYS A 418 30.04 0.34 -2.62
N ARG A 419 30.97 1.32 -2.53
CA ARG A 419 30.62 2.74 -2.41
C ARG A 419 29.72 3.23 -3.57
N ARG A 420 30.09 2.92 -4.82
CA ARG A 420 29.28 3.31 -6.00
C ARG A 420 27.89 2.67 -6.07
N ARG A 421 27.70 1.49 -5.45
CA ARG A 421 26.39 0.80 -5.40
C ARG A 421 25.47 1.34 -4.30
N PHE A 422 26.01 1.93 -3.24
CA PHE A 422 25.22 2.57 -2.20
C PHE A 422 24.73 3.97 -2.61
N ASP A 423 25.54 4.72 -3.36
CA ASP A 423 25.14 6.03 -3.91
C ASP A 423 23.99 5.92 -4.95
N THR A 424 23.71 4.71 -5.45
CA THR A 424 22.66 4.43 -6.44
C THR A 424 21.36 3.84 -5.84
N ILE A 425 21.24 3.74 -4.52
CA ILE A 425 19.98 3.40 -3.83
C ILE A 425 19.36 4.68 -3.26
N PRO A 426 18.43 5.34 -3.98
CA PRO A 426 17.65 6.42 -3.38
C PRO A 426 16.65 5.81 -2.38
N LEU A 427 16.49 6.50 -1.24
CA LEU A 427 15.63 6.18 -0.09
C LEU A 427 16.14 5.10 0.88
N LEU A 428 17.06 5.50 1.78
CA LEU A 428 17.07 5.07 3.19
C LEU A 428 18.10 5.82 4.07
N VAL A 429 19.00 6.62 3.48
CA VAL A 429 20.02 7.35 4.23
C VAL A 429 19.49 8.60 4.98
N SER A 430 18.32 9.15 4.64
CA SER A 430 17.83 10.38 5.31
C SER A 430 17.26 10.18 6.72
N ILE A 431 17.21 8.95 7.25
CA ILE A 431 16.66 8.68 8.60
C ILE A 431 17.77 8.42 9.63
N HIS A 432 19.00 8.09 9.20
CA HIS A 432 20.09 7.83 10.16
C HIS A 432 20.87 9.10 10.53
N ASP A 433 21.04 10.05 9.61
CA ASP A 433 21.83 11.27 9.87
C ASP A 433 21.12 12.32 10.75
N ASN A 434 19.79 12.31 10.82
CA ASN A 434 19.04 13.24 11.68
C ASN A 434 18.92 12.81 13.15
N ASN A 435 19.21 11.54 13.48
CA ASN A 435 19.12 11.06 14.87
C ASN A 435 20.46 11.10 15.63
N MET A 436 21.61 11.17 14.95
CA MET A 436 22.92 11.27 15.58
C MET A 436 23.28 12.71 15.98
N SER A 437 22.72 13.72 15.30
CA SER A 437 22.94 15.14 15.63
C SER A 437 22.08 15.62 16.82
N GLN A 438 20.89 15.05 17.05
CA GLN A 438 20.06 15.41 18.21
C GLN A 438 20.43 14.69 19.51
N GLN A 439 21.10 13.53 19.47
CA GLN A 439 21.53 12.84 20.69
C GLN A 439 22.83 13.38 21.30
N GLN A 440 23.68 14.08 20.53
CA GLN A 440 24.90 14.71 21.06
C GLN A 440 24.66 16.05 21.75
N GLU A 441 23.52 16.71 21.51
CA GLU A 441 23.19 17.99 22.13
C GLU A 441 22.53 17.82 23.52
N TYR A 442 21.79 16.72 23.74
CA TYR A 442 21.19 16.40 25.04
C TYR A 442 22.19 15.90 26.10
N GLN A 443 23.32 15.29 25.69
CA GLN A 443 24.36 14.87 26.64
C GLN A 443 25.33 15.98 27.04
N LYS A 444 25.41 17.10 26.31
CA LYS A 444 26.26 18.25 26.67
C LYS A 444 25.60 19.23 27.64
N ILE A 445 24.27 19.26 27.74
CA ILE A 445 23.56 20.16 28.67
C ILE A 445 23.45 19.55 30.09
N SER A 446 23.58 18.23 30.25
CA SER A 446 23.51 17.54 31.55
C SER A 446 24.80 17.61 32.39
N PHE A 447 25.94 18.03 31.83
CA PHE A 447 27.23 18.03 32.55
C PHE A 447 27.71 19.42 33.00
N ALA A 448 26.97 20.49 32.71
CA ALA A 448 27.33 21.86 33.10
C ALA A 448 26.67 22.36 34.41
N HIS A 449 25.88 21.52 35.11
CA HIS A 449 25.16 21.94 36.32
C HIS A 449 25.54 21.19 37.62
N SER A 450 26.72 20.57 37.69
CA SER A 450 27.18 19.89 38.92
C SER A 450 28.52 20.37 39.49
N ASN A 451 29.10 21.46 39.00
CA ASN A 451 30.27 22.10 39.64
C ASN A 451 30.23 23.62 39.44
N VAL A 452 29.48 24.34 40.29
CA VAL A 452 29.82 25.58 41.01
C VAL A 452 28.76 25.78 42.08
#